data_AF-A0A9E4DY81-F1
#
_entry.id   AF-A0A9E4DY81-F1
#
_cell.length_a   1.000
_cell.length_b   1.000
_cell.length_c   1.000
_cell.angle_alpha   90.00
_cell.angle_beta   90.00
_cell.angle_gamma   90.00
#
_symmetry.space_group_name_H-M   'P 1'
#
loop_
_entity.id
_entity.type
_entity.pdbx_description
1 polymer ?
#
loop_
_entity_poly.entity_id
_entity_poly.type
_entity_poly.pdbx_seq_one_letter_code
_entity_poly.pdbx_strand_id
1 'polypeptide(L)'
;MKKGIFLGFNLLSVSVFLVSSTLAQDSPQWHLPKGAKARLGKGRISNIAYSPDGNYLAVAASTGVWIYDVHTGAELELLTGHTAEIESLAFSPDGDTLASGSDDGTVLLWNVAPLTNTSPQIAAYDVNQDGIVNLVDLATVGTLFGQTGERLSGNVNGDGMVNIFDLVAVSAHLEETTISAAPVGRSGHRVTPIGVRITPKTVQNWIALAQTADDGSPIFRRGIANLEAVLAMLTPAETALLPNYPNPFNPETWIPYRLAHAADVTLTIYDIKGAPVRRLDLGHQPAGYYTDQAKAA
;
A
#
# COMPACT_ATOMS: atom_id res chain seq x y z
N MET A 1 -65.20 -35.74 -47.22
CA MET A 1 -63.81 -35.33 -47.43
C MET A 1 -63.44 -34.28 -46.39
N LYS A 2 -62.65 -34.65 -45.37
CA LYS A 2 -62.19 -33.75 -44.30
C LYS A 2 -61.02 -32.92 -44.83
N LYS A 3 -61.11 -31.59 -44.80
CA LYS A 3 -59.97 -30.70 -45.05
C LYS A 3 -59.22 -30.52 -43.72
N GLY A 4 -57.98 -31.00 -43.67
CA GLY A 4 -57.10 -30.87 -42.51
C GLY A 4 -56.58 -29.44 -42.35
N ILE A 5 -56.52 -28.99 -41.11
CA ILE A 5 -55.95 -27.72 -40.68
C ILE A 5 -54.43 -27.89 -40.63
N PHE A 6 -53.69 -27.12 -41.43
CA PHE A 6 -52.22 -27.04 -41.35
C PHE A 6 -51.86 -25.92 -40.37
N LEU A 7 -51.40 -26.28 -39.18
CA LEU A 7 -50.89 -25.36 -38.18
C LEU A 7 -49.42 -25.06 -38.52
N GLY A 8 -49.16 -23.95 -39.22
CA GLY A 8 -47.79 -23.50 -39.50
C GLY A 8 -47.19 -22.83 -38.28
N PHE A 9 -46.26 -23.53 -37.60
CA PHE A 9 -45.38 -22.94 -36.59
C PHE A 9 -44.43 -21.94 -37.27
N ASN A 10 -44.62 -20.63 -37.03
CA ASN A 10 -43.60 -19.63 -37.35
C ASN A 10 -42.52 -19.72 -36.26
N LEU A 11 -41.37 -20.33 -36.59
CA LEU A 11 -40.18 -20.19 -35.78
C LEU A 11 -39.57 -18.81 -36.09
N LEU A 12 -39.95 -17.81 -35.30
CA LEU A 12 -39.27 -16.52 -35.30
C LEU A 12 -37.89 -16.74 -34.66
N SER A 13 -36.85 -16.97 -35.47
CA SER A 13 -35.48 -16.94 -34.99
C SER A 13 -35.14 -15.50 -34.62
N VAL A 14 -35.32 -15.15 -33.35
CA VAL A 14 -34.74 -13.93 -32.78
C VAL A 14 -33.25 -14.19 -32.67
N SER A 15 -32.53 -13.89 -33.74
CA SER A 15 -31.08 -13.71 -33.65
C SER A 15 -30.85 -12.45 -32.83
N VAL A 16 -30.67 -12.63 -31.52
CA VAL A 16 -30.13 -11.58 -30.66
C VAL A 16 -28.69 -11.36 -31.13
N PHE A 17 -28.49 -10.37 -32.00
CA PHE A 17 -27.17 -9.77 -32.13
C PHE A 17 -26.89 -9.11 -30.80
N LEU A 18 -26.15 -9.80 -29.93
CA LEU A 18 -25.32 -9.13 -28.94
C LEU A 18 -24.33 -8.30 -29.75
N VAL A 19 -24.73 -7.07 -30.07
CA VAL A 19 -23.79 -6.03 -30.42
C VAL A 19 -23.01 -5.81 -29.13
N SER A 20 -21.90 -6.54 -28.98
CA SER A 20 -20.89 -6.21 -28.00
C SER A 20 -20.59 -4.73 -28.20
N SER A 21 -20.89 -3.92 -27.19
CA SER A 21 -20.53 -2.51 -27.12
C SER A 21 -19.01 -2.39 -26.91
N THR A 22 -18.26 -2.90 -27.89
CA THR A 22 -16.80 -2.90 -27.98
C THR A 22 -16.40 -2.35 -29.34
N LEU A 23 -16.88 -1.15 -29.64
CA LEU A 23 -16.32 -0.22 -30.64
C LEU A 23 -16.61 1.17 -30.03
N ALA A 24 -15.66 1.95 -29.52
CA ALA A 24 -14.27 2.11 -29.90
C ALA A 24 -13.34 1.99 -28.69
N GLN A 25 -12.57 0.91 -28.63
CA GLN A 25 -11.32 0.90 -27.88
C GLN A 25 -10.29 1.51 -28.83
N ASP A 26 -10.00 2.81 -28.69
CA ASP A 26 -8.87 3.45 -29.36
C ASP A 26 -7.60 2.77 -28.88
N SER A 27 -7.16 1.71 -29.59
CA SER A 27 -5.90 1.05 -29.27
C SER A 27 -4.75 2.03 -29.58
N PRO A 28 -3.92 2.40 -28.60
CA PRO A 28 -2.85 3.41 -28.76
C PRO A 28 -1.70 2.99 -29.70
N GLN A 29 -1.85 1.86 -30.41
CA GLN A 29 -0.84 1.21 -31.24
C GLN A 29 -1.13 1.22 -32.75
N TRP A 30 -2.27 1.77 -33.21
CA TRP A 30 -2.56 1.81 -34.65
C TRP A 30 -1.62 2.79 -35.39
N HIS A 31 -0.80 2.28 -36.32
CA HIS A 31 0.11 3.05 -37.18
C HIS A 31 1.05 4.01 -36.43
N LEU A 32 1.77 3.50 -35.42
CA LEU A 32 2.85 4.26 -34.80
C LEU A 32 4.04 4.40 -35.78
N PRO A 33 4.64 5.59 -35.91
CA PRO A 33 5.91 5.76 -36.62
C PRO A 33 6.99 4.85 -36.04
N LYS A 34 7.96 4.44 -36.87
CA LYS A 34 9.09 3.61 -36.41
C LYS A 34 9.78 4.27 -35.20
N GLY A 35 9.83 3.56 -34.08
CA GLY A 35 10.44 4.02 -32.83
C GLY A 35 9.48 4.68 -31.83
N ALA A 36 8.23 4.99 -32.23
CA ALA A 36 7.22 5.45 -31.30
C ALA A 36 6.64 4.27 -30.51
N LYS A 37 6.54 4.42 -29.18
CA LYS A 37 6.07 3.37 -28.25
C LYS A 37 4.56 3.42 -27.99
N ALA A 38 3.98 4.61 -27.98
CA ALA A 38 2.55 4.83 -27.77
C ALA A 38 2.11 6.17 -28.38
N ARG A 39 0.80 6.32 -28.63
CA ARG A 39 0.15 7.61 -28.93
C ARG A 39 -0.81 7.93 -27.80
N LEU A 40 -0.53 8.99 -27.05
CA LEU A 40 -1.27 9.41 -25.85
C LEU A 40 -1.80 10.85 -26.03
N GLY A 41 -2.80 11.23 -25.22
CA GLY A 41 -3.40 12.56 -25.21
C GLY A 41 -4.73 12.66 -25.97
N LYS A 42 -5.59 13.58 -25.53
CA LYS A 42 -6.91 13.87 -26.13
C LYS A 42 -6.99 15.31 -26.60
N GLY A 43 -7.02 15.53 -27.92
CA GLY A 43 -7.14 16.88 -28.49
C GLY A 43 -5.82 17.64 -28.54
N ARG A 44 -5.86 18.97 -28.37
CA ARG A 44 -4.67 19.81 -28.45
C ARG A 44 -3.87 19.66 -27.16
N ILE A 45 -2.60 19.25 -27.30
CA ILE A 45 -1.67 19.10 -26.19
C ILE A 45 -0.80 20.36 -26.11
N SER A 46 -0.82 21.03 -24.96
CA SER A 46 -0.09 22.27 -24.71
C SER A 46 1.20 22.02 -23.92
N ASN A 47 1.20 21.02 -23.03
CA ASN A 47 2.38 20.70 -22.22
C ASN A 47 2.38 19.22 -21.77
N ILE A 48 3.57 18.70 -21.44
CA ILE A 48 3.76 17.37 -20.85
C ILE A 48 4.82 17.44 -19.73
N ALA A 49 4.66 16.64 -18.68
CA ALA A 49 5.65 16.51 -17.61
C ALA A 49 5.74 15.06 -17.13
N TYR A 50 6.97 14.57 -16.98
CA TYR A 50 7.22 13.30 -16.29
C TYR A 50 7.21 13.51 -14.78
N SER A 51 6.70 12.53 -14.04
CA SER A 51 6.97 12.43 -12.62
C SER A 51 8.47 12.20 -12.36
N PRO A 52 9.01 12.60 -11.19
CA PRO A 52 10.44 12.48 -10.89
C PRO A 52 10.96 11.04 -10.93
N ASP A 53 10.11 10.08 -10.57
CA ASP A 53 10.38 8.64 -10.63
C ASP A 53 10.25 8.04 -12.04
N GLY A 54 9.74 8.80 -13.00
CA GLY A 54 9.56 8.40 -14.41
C GLY A 54 8.39 7.44 -14.67
N ASN A 55 7.56 7.16 -13.66
CA ASN A 55 6.45 6.19 -13.79
C ASN A 55 5.18 6.80 -14.40
N TYR A 56 5.01 8.11 -14.30
CA TYR A 56 3.81 8.82 -14.76
C TYR A 56 4.15 9.91 -15.76
N LEU A 57 3.23 10.11 -16.69
CA LEU A 57 3.25 11.22 -17.62
C LEU A 57 1.98 12.05 -17.46
N ALA A 58 2.13 13.28 -17.01
CA ALA A 58 1.06 14.27 -17.05
C ALA A 58 1.03 14.94 -18.42
N VAL A 59 -0.16 15.04 -19.00
CA VAL A 59 -0.40 15.60 -20.34
C VAL A 59 -1.50 16.64 -20.24
N ALA A 60 -1.13 17.91 -20.40
CA ALA A 60 -2.07 19.02 -20.46
C ALA A 60 -2.79 19.01 -21.80
N ALA A 61 -4.11 18.85 -21.75
CA ALA A 61 -4.97 18.75 -22.90
C ALA A 61 -6.13 19.76 -22.80
N SER A 62 -6.88 19.91 -23.89
CA SER A 62 -8.01 20.86 -23.95
C SER A 62 -9.11 20.64 -22.89
N THR A 63 -9.20 19.44 -22.32
CA THR A 63 -10.21 19.07 -21.32
C THR A 63 -9.71 19.11 -19.88
N GLY A 64 -8.40 19.27 -19.66
CA GLY A 64 -7.77 19.09 -18.35
C GLY A 64 -6.40 18.42 -18.46
N VAL A 65 -5.86 17.98 -17.32
CA VAL A 65 -4.59 17.24 -17.28
C VAL A 65 -4.88 15.74 -17.19
N TRP A 66 -4.40 14.99 -18.18
CA TRP A 66 -4.46 13.53 -18.17
C TRP A 66 -3.20 12.95 -17.53
N ILE A 67 -3.35 12.00 -16.62
CA ILE A 67 -2.25 11.23 -16.05
C ILE A 67 -2.22 9.84 -16.69
N TYR A 68 -1.06 9.47 -17.24
CA TYR A 68 -0.82 8.18 -17.87
C TYR A 68 0.25 7.39 -17.13
N ASP A 69 0.09 6.07 -17.06
CA ASP A 69 1.16 5.16 -16.72
C ASP A 69 2.14 5.03 -17.90
N VAL A 70 3.42 5.26 -17.65
CA VAL A 70 4.46 5.30 -18.71
C VAL A 70 4.77 3.92 -19.28
N HIS A 71 4.64 2.86 -18.48
CA HIS A 71 5.06 1.50 -18.85
C HIS A 71 4.00 0.78 -19.68
N THR A 72 2.73 1.01 -19.34
CA THR A 72 1.55 0.37 -19.95
C THR A 72 0.84 1.28 -20.93
N GLY A 73 0.99 2.61 -20.79
CA GLY A 73 0.24 3.60 -21.55
C GLY A 73 -1.21 3.75 -21.10
N ALA A 74 -1.59 3.18 -19.94
CA ALA A 74 -2.95 3.26 -19.42
C ALA A 74 -3.30 4.68 -18.95
N GLU A 75 -4.56 5.08 -19.19
CA GLU A 75 -5.16 6.30 -18.62
C GLU A 75 -5.46 6.03 -17.14
N LEU A 76 -4.86 6.79 -16.23
CA LEU A 76 -5.04 6.62 -14.78
C LEU A 76 -6.07 7.60 -14.22
N GLU A 77 -5.93 8.88 -14.56
CA GLU A 77 -6.77 9.93 -14.02
C GLU A 77 -6.90 11.12 -14.97
N LEU A 78 -8.01 11.84 -14.88
CA LEU A 78 -8.25 13.10 -15.55
C LEU A 78 -8.52 14.19 -14.50
N LEU A 79 -7.61 15.15 -14.40
CA LEU A 79 -7.69 16.29 -13.50
C LEU A 79 -8.41 17.45 -14.22
N THR A 80 -9.60 17.79 -13.74
CA THR A 80 -10.47 18.83 -14.31
C THR A 80 -10.65 19.97 -13.31
N GLY A 81 -10.68 21.21 -13.80
CA GLY A 81 -10.89 22.37 -12.94
C GLY A 81 -10.48 23.68 -13.59
N HIS A 82 -9.43 23.66 -14.42
CA HIS A 82 -9.07 24.82 -15.23
C HIS A 82 -10.17 25.17 -16.24
N THR A 83 -10.38 26.46 -16.43
CA THR A 83 -11.43 27.01 -17.30
C THR A 83 -10.88 27.58 -18.62
N ALA A 84 -9.56 27.59 -18.79
CA ALA A 84 -8.86 27.97 -20.01
C ALA A 84 -7.68 27.03 -20.29
N GLU A 85 -6.85 27.37 -21.29
CA GLU A 85 -5.69 26.56 -21.71
C GLU A 85 -4.69 26.40 -20.56
N ILE A 86 -4.15 25.18 -20.41
CA ILE A 86 -3.14 24.85 -19.41
C ILE A 86 -1.77 25.01 -20.07
N GLU A 87 -1.00 26.01 -19.66
CA GLU A 87 0.27 26.36 -20.31
C GLU A 87 1.47 25.68 -19.65
N SER A 88 1.36 25.28 -18.38
CA SER A 88 2.49 24.74 -17.62
C SER A 88 2.09 23.57 -16.74
N LEU A 89 2.98 22.57 -16.66
CA LEU A 89 2.93 21.46 -15.72
C LEU A 89 4.27 21.31 -15.00
N ALA A 90 4.25 21.02 -13.70
CA ALA A 90 5.45 20.68 -12.94
C ALA A 90 5.11 19.73 -11.78
N PHE A 91 5.78 18.58 -11.71
CA PHE A 91 5.74 17.73 -10.52
C PHE A 91 6.63 18.30 -9.42
N SER A 92 6.22 18.13 -8.17
CA SER A 92 7.09 18.27 -7.01
C SER A 92 8.22 17.24 -7.06
N PRO A 93 9.39 17.50 -6.45
CA PRO A 93 10.51 16.55 -6.45
C PRO A 93 10.22 15.18 -5.81
N ASP A 94 9.28 15.13 -4.87
CA ASP A 94 8.78 13.89 -4.25
C ASP A 94 7.75 13.14 -5.12
N GLY A 95 7.19 13.78 -6.15
CA GLY A 95 6.20 13.20 -7.06
C GLY A 95 4.75 13.30 -6.58
N ASP A 96 4.51 13.63 -5.32
CA ASP A 96 3.18 13.57 -4.70
C ASP A 96 2.24 14.70 -5.16
N THR A 97 2.80 15.81 -5.65
CA THR A 97 2.05 16.98 -6.05
C THR A 97 2.35 17.37 -7.50
N LEU A 98 1.30 17.61 -8.28
CA LEU A 98 1.40 18.22 -9.60
C LEU A 98 0.89 19.65 -9.55
N ALA A 99 1.68 20.61 -10.05
CA ALA A 99 1.24 21.97 -10.29
C ALA A 99 0.84 22.15 -11.76
N SER A 100 -0.32 22.76 -12.02
CA SER A 100 -0.74 23.18 -13.35
C SER A 100 -1.05 24.67 -13.38
N GLY A 101 -0.46 25.39 -14.33
CA GLY A 101 -0.73 26.82 -14.56
C GLY A 101 -1.54 27.03 -15.83
N SER A 102 -2.55 27.90 -15.78
CA SER A 102 -3.49 28.14 -16.88
C SER A 102 -3.69 29.62 -17.19
N ASP A 103 -4.09 29.88 -18.44
CA ASP A 103 -4.57 31.18 -18.93
C ASP A 103 -5.83 31.69 -18.22
N ASP A 104 -6.49 30.86 -17.41
CA ASP A 104 -7.59 31.31 -16.55
C ASP A 104 -7.10 32.16 -15.35
N GLY A 105 -5.79 32.39 -15.25
CA GLY A 105 -5.15 33.19 -14.23
C GLY A 105 -4.90 32.42 -12.93
N THR A 106 -5.09 31.10 -12.92
CA THR A 106 -4.91 30.26 -11.74
C THR A 106 -3.78 29.25 -11.89
N VAL A 107 -3.24 28.85 -10.74
CA VAL A 107 -2.40 27.66 -10.59
C VAL A 107 -3.13 26.71 -9.67
N LEU A 108 -3.33 25.47 -10.11
CA LEU A 108 -3.91 24.41 -9.31
C LEU A 108 -2.82 23.44 -8.87
N LEU A 109 -2.91 22.98 -7.61
CA LEU A 109 -2.07 21.94 -7.06
C LEU A 109 -2.91 20.68 -6.85
N TRP A 110 -2.46 19.58 -7.44
CA TRP A 110 -3.15 18.29 -7.41
C TRP A 110 -2.36 17.32 -6.55
N ASN A 111 -3.04 16.65 -5.62
CA ASN A 111 -2.47 15.51 -4.94
C ASN A 111 -2.58 14.30 -5.87
N VAL A 112 -1.43 13.79 -6.30
CA VAL A 112 -1.29 12.62 -7.17
C VAL A 112 -0.54 11.48 -6.48
N ALA A 113 -0.29 11.59 -5.17
CA ALA A 113 0.35 10.57 -4.34
C ALA A 113 -0.24 9.15 -4.50
N PRO A 114 -1.58 8.97 -4.56
CA PRO A 114 -2.15 7.64 -4.76
C PRO A 114 -1.74 7.03 -6.10
N LEU A 115 -1.61 7.86 -7.15
CA LEU A 115 -1.13 7.41 -8.45
C LEU A 115 0.35 7.09 -8.37
N THR A 116 1.16 7.95 -7.74
CA THR A 116 2.62 7.75 -7.63
C THR A 116 3.04 6.57 -6.76
N ASN A 117 2.18 6.17 -5.83
CA ASN A 117 2.38 5.01 -4.97
C ASN A 117 1.74 3.73 -5.56
N THR A 118 0.97 3.81 -6.65
CA THR A 118 0.35 2.65 -7.33
C THR A 118 0.95 2.39 -8.71
N SER A 119 2.27 2.33 -8.80
CA SER A 119 2.91 1.75 -9.98
C SER A 119 2.40 0.30 -10.17
N PRO A 120 2.17 -0.21 -11.39
CA PRO A 120 1.82 -1.61 -11.62
C PRO A 120 2.87 -2.61 -11.07
N GLN A 121 4.06 -2.13 -10.73
CA GLN A 121 5.04 -2.92 -9.97
C GLN A 121 4.71 -3.05 -8.48
N ILE A 122 4.08 -2.04 -7.86
CA ILE A 122 3.70 -2.03 -6.45
C ILE A 122 2.44 -2.88 -6.20
N ALA A 123 1.53 -2.98 -7.17
CA ALA A 123 0.34 -3.84 -7.07
C ALA A 123 0.66 -5.33 -6.88
N ALA A 124 1.85 -5.79 -7.29
CA ALA A 124 2.30 -7.15 -7.02
C ALA A 124 2.72 -7.37 -5.56
N TYR A 125 3.05 -6.30 -4.84
CA TYR A 125 3.52 -6.32 -3.45
C TYR A 125 2.45 -5.87 -2.44
N ASP A 126 1.36 -5.26 -2.92
CA ASP A 126 0.13 -5.02 -2.18
C ASP A 126 -0.67 -6.33 -2.13
N VAL A 127 -0.28 -7.18 -1.18
CA VAL A 127 -0.79 -8.54 -1.02
C VAL A 127 -2.24 -8.53 -0.51
N ASN A 128 -2.64 -7.48 0.21
CA ASN A 128 -3.97 -7.34 0.75
C ASN A 128 -4.95 -6.59 -0.17
N GLN A 129 -4.44 -5.97 -1.24
CA GLN A 129 -5.17 -5.22 -2.27
C GLN A 129 -5.90 -3.97 -1.72
N ASP A 130 -5.33 -3.31 -0.73
CA ASP A 130 -5.85 -2.06 -0.15
C ASP A 130 -5.34 -0.78 -0.83
N GLY A 131 -4.41 -0.93 -1.78
CA GLY A 131 -3.79 0.12 -2.57
C GLY A 131 -2.48 0.66 -1.98
N ILE A 132 -1.99 0.12 -0.85
CA ILE A 132 -0.80 0.63 -0.14
C ILE A 132 0.06 -0.52 0.37
N VAL A 133 1.34 -0.58 -0.02
CA VAL A 133 2.29 -1.57 0.53
C VAL A 133 2.79 -1.14 1.91
N ASN A 134 2.35 -1.88 2.94
CA ASN A 134 2.63 -1.56 4.33
C ASN A 134 2.91 -2.82 5.19
N LEU A 135 3.01 -2.64 6.51
CA LEU A 135 3.31 -3.74 7.44
C LEU A 135 2.25 -4.86 7.43
N VAL A 136 1.02 -4.58 6.99
CA VAL A 136 -0.04 -5.57 6.84
C VAL A 136 0.27 -6.53 5.68
N ASP A 137 0.82 -6.04 4.56
CA ASP A 137 1.25 -6.89 3.44
C ASP A 137 2.39 -7.80 3.87
N LEU A 138 3.39 -7.22 4.54
CA LEU A 138 4.53 -7.97 5.09
C LEU A 138 4.04 -9.06 6.06
N ALA A 139 3.11 -8.72 6.95
CA ALA A 139 2.52 -9.66 7.88
C ALA A 139 1.79 -10.79 7.15
N THR A 140 1.03 -10.44 6.11
CA THR A 140 0.26 -11.39 5.30
C THR A 140 1.17 -12.39 4.60
N VAL A 141 2.26 -11.95 3.95
CA VAL A 141 3.29 -12.86 3.40
C VAL A 141 3.85 -13.76 4.51
N GLY A 142 4.16 -13.19 5.66
CA GLY A 142 4.64 -13.94 6.83
C GLY A 142 3.71 -15.06 7.30
N THR A 143 2.38 -14.88 7.22
CA THR A 143 1.42 -15.95 7.57
C THR A 143 1.35 -17.08 6.56
N LEU A 144 1.68 -16.78 5.31
CA LEU A 144 1.64 -17.74 4.21
C LEU A 144 2.99 -18.45 4.02
N PHE A 145 4.01 -18.08 4.79
CA PHE A 145 5.37 -18.62 4.69
C PHE A 145 5.39 -20.15 4.71
N GLY A 146 6.00 -20.74 3.69
CA GLY A 146 6.10 -22.18 3.47
C GLY A 146 4.91 -22.83 2.75
N GLN A 147 3.86 -22.08 2.42
CA GLN A 147 2.76 -22.59 1.59
C GLN A 147 3.17 -22.68 0.12
N THR A 148 2.58 -23.63 -0.61
CA THR A 148 2.85 -23.86 -2.03
C THR A 148 1.54 -23.87 -2.83
N GLY A 149 1.57 -23.36 -4.07
CA GLY A 149 0.41 -23.30 -4.95
C GLY A 149 0.49 -22.20 -6.02
N GLU A 150 -0.26 -22.38 -7.11
CA GLU A 150 -0.21 -21.49 -8.29
C GLU A 150 -0.86 -20.11 -8.08
N ARG A 151 -1.64 -19.91 -7.00
CA ARG A 151 -2.39 -18.67 -6.74
C ARG A 151 -2.43 -18.31 -5.25
N LEU A 152 -1.27 -18.16 -4.64
CA LEU A 152 -1.14 -17.67 -3.27
C LEU A 152 -0.92 -16.16 -3.28
N SER A 153 -1.71 -15.39 -2.54
CA SER A 153 -1.59 -13.92 -2.50
C SER A 153 -0.20 -13.45 -2.01
N GLY A 154 0.45 -14.22 -1.13
CA GLY A 154 1.80 -13.93 -0.64
C GLY A 154 2.94 -14.41 -1.54
N ASN A 155 2.66 -15.05 -2.69
CA ASN A 155 3.67 -15.47 -3.67
C ASN A 155 3.80 -14.37 -4.73
N VAL A 156 4.61 -13.37 -4.43
CA VAL A 156 4.75 -12.14 -5.23
C VAL A 156 5.77 -12.31 -6.35
N ASN A 157 6.67 -13.30 -6.25
CA ASN A 157 7.65 -13.61 -7.29
C ASN A 157 7.16 -14.65 -8.33
N GLY A 158 6.03 -15.32 -8.06
CA GLY A 158 5.42 -16.30 -8.95
C GLY A 158 6.13 -17.66 -9.02
N ASP A 159 7.02 -18.00 -8.08
CA ASP A 159 7.81 -19.24 -8.09
C ASP A 159 7.03 -20.48 -7.60
N GLY A 160 5.84 -20.25 -7.04
CA GLY A 160 4.92 -21.29 -6.57
C GLY A 160 5.05 -21.62 -5.09
N MET A 161 5.91 -20.92 -4.34
CA MET A 161 6.08 -21.07 -2.89
C MET A 161 6.22 -19.71 -2.21
N VAL A 162 5.46 -19.49 -1.14
CA VAL A 162 5.68 -18.28 -0.33
C VAL A 162 6.90 -18.49 0.56
N ASN A 163 7.96 -17.73 0.32
CA ASN A 163 9.24 -17.90 1.00
C ASN A 163 9.92 -16.55 1.31
N ILE A 164 11.22 -16.60 1.62
CA ILE A 164 11.97 -15.39 2.02
C ILE A 164 12.13 -14.39 0.86
N PHE A 165 12.17 -14.85 -0.38
CA PHE A 165 12.25 -13.98 -1.55
C PHE A 165 11.00 -13.12 -1.70
N ASP A 166 9.81 -13.68 -1.44
CA ASP A 166 8.56 -12.90 -1.45
C ASP A 166 8.54 -11.86 -0.34
N LEU A 167 8.96 -12.26 0.86
CA LEU A 167 8.95 -11.40 2.03
C LEU A 167 9.93 -10.23 1.87
N VAL A 168 11.13 -10.49 1.35
CA VAL A 168 12.11 -9.45 1.04
C VAL A 168 11.62 -8.55 -0.09
N ALA A 169 10.92 -9.10 -1.10
CA ALA A 169 10.36 -8.32 -2.19
C ALA A 169 9.27 -7.35 -1.70
N VAL A 170 8.33 -7.80 -0.87
CA VAL A 170 7.34 -6.91 -0.23
C VAL A 170 8.03 -5.90 0.68
N SER A 171 9.01 -6.35 1.48
CA SER A 171 9.73 -5.45 2.39
C SER A 171 10.48 -4.34 1.66
N ALA A 172 11.06 -4.61 0.49
CA ALA A 172 11.79 -3.63 -0.32
C ALA A 172 10.90 -2.47 -0.81
N HIS A 173 9.58 -2.66 -0.81
CA HIS A 173 8.58 -1.70 -1.29
C HIS A 173 7.73 -1.09 -0.17
N LEU A 174 8.05 -1.35 1.11
CA LEU A 174 7.44 -0.63 2.22
C LEU A 174 7.68 0.88 2.09
N GLU A 175 6.62 1.67 2.20
CA GLU A 175 6.72 3.13 2.19
C GLU A 175 7.55 3.63 3.41
N GLU A 176 8.38 4.65 3.23
CA GLU A 176 9.20 5.24 4.29
C GLU A 176 8.35 5.79 5.46
N THR A 177 7.13 6.23 5.17
CA THR A 177 6.10 6.66 6.13
C THR A 177 5.64 5.53 7.05
N THR A 178 5.58 4.28 6.56
CA THR A 178 5.23 3.09 7.36
C THR A 178 6.36 2.67 8.31
N ILE A 179 7.60 3.07 7.99
CA ILE A 179 8.79 2.79 8.78
C ILE A 179 9.05 3.92 9.80
N SER A 180 8.57 5.13 9.54
CA SER A 180 8.80 6.32 10.38
C SER A 180 7.64 6.71 11.32
N ALA A 181 6.42 6.20 11.15
CA ALA A 181 5.26 6.72 11.86
C ALA A 181 4.66 5.77 12.92
N ALA A 182 4.47 6.30 14.12
CA ALA A 182 3.42 5.85 15.05
C ALA A 182 2.07 5.76 14.31
N PRO A 183 1.13 4.88 14.72
CA PRO A 183 -0.03 4.52 13.92
C PRO A 183 -0.86 5.74 13.55
N VAL A 184 -0.81 6.14 12.28
CA VAL A 184 -1.63 7.21 11.73
C VAL A 184 -3.02 6.64 11.50
N GLY A 185 -3.93 6.94 12.41
CA GLY A 185 -5.35 6.75 12.13
C GLY A 185 -5.79 7.76 11.07
N ARG A 186 -6.18 7.29 9.86
CA ARG A 186 -7.16 8.01 9.05
C ARG A 186 -7.92 7.11 8.05
N SER A 187 -9.24 7.14 8.25
CA SER A 187 -10.40 6.99 7.35
C SER A 187 -10.53 5.75 6.44
N GLY A 188 -11.57 4.97 6.75
CA GLY A 188 -12.63 4.75 5.75
C GLY A 188 -12.91 3.30 5.36
N HIS A 189 -11.92 2.43 5.39
CA HIS A 189 -12.15 0.99 5.25
C HIS A 189 -12.03 0.35 6.63
N ARG A 190 -13.10 -0.35 7.05
CA ARG A 190 -13.04 -1.30 8.16
C ARG A 190 -12.11 -2.44 7.73
N VAL A 191 -10.80 -2.20 7.78
CA VAL A 191 -9.82 -3.28 7.84
C VAL A 191 -10.06 -3.90 9.20
N THR A 192 -10.80 -5.02 9.24
CA THR A 192 -10.67 -5.94 10.35
C THR A 192 -9.18 -6.17 10.52
N PRO A 193 -8.57 -5.85 11.67
CA PRO A 193 -7.19 -6.20 11.88
C PRO A 193 -7.17 -7.72 11.86
N ILE A 194 -6.78 -8.31 10.73
CA ILE A 194 -6.34 -9.70 10.71
C ILE A 194 -5.23 -9.68 11.77
N GLY A 195 -5.43 -10.42 12.85
CA GLY A 195 -4.60 -10.40 14.06
C GLY A 195 -3.19 -10.95 13.83
N VAL A 196 -2.58 -10.66 12.70
CA VAL A 196 -1.22 -11.06 12.35
C VAL A 196 -0.26 -10.16 13.11
N ARG A 197 0.20 -10.66 14.25
CA ARG A 197 1.22 -9.98 15.05
C ARG A 197 2.61 -10.36 14.52
N ILE A 198 3.26 -9.42 13.84
CA ILE A 198 4.71 -9.46 13.63
C ILE A 198 5.39 -9.27 15.00
N THR A 199 6.39 -10.10 15.32
CA THR A 199 7.17 -10.00 16.56
C THR A 199 8.65 -9.77 16.26
N PRO A 200 9.43 -9.15 17.17
CA PRO A 200 10.88 -8.98 16.99
C PRO A 200 11.58 -10.29 16.63
N LYS A 201 11.23 -11.39 17.32
CA LYS A 201 11.79 -12.72 17.06
C LYS A 201 11.49 -13.22 15.64
N THR A 202 10.27 -12.99 15.16
CA THR A 202 9.86 -13.36 13.81
C THR A 202 10.68 -12.58 12.77
N VAL A 203 10.81 -11.26 12.93
CA VAL A 203 11.57 -10.41 12.01
C VAL A 203 13.07 -10.75 12.03
N GLN A 204 13.64 -11.02 13.21
CA GLN A 204 15.02 -11.50 13.34
C GLN A 204 15.26 -12.79 12.55
N ASN A 205 14.34 -13.75 12.62
CA ASN A 205 14.45 -14.98 11.85
C ASN A 205 14.37 -14.72 10.33
N TRP A 206 13.49 -13.82 9.89
CA TRP A 206 13.41 -13.43 8.48
C TRP A 206 14.70 -12.75 8.01
N ILE A 207 15.26 -11.83 8.79
CA ILE A 207 16.54 -11.18 8.47
C ILE A 207 17.65 -12.22 8.33
N ALA A 208 17.75 -13.17 9.27
CA ALA A 208 18.78 -14.22 9.21
C ALA A 208 18.65 -15.11 7.96
N LEU A 209 17.41 -15.48 7.60
CA LEU A 209 17.13 -16.22 6.37
C LEU A 209 17.47 -15.39 5.12
N ALA A 210 17.09 -14.11 5.10
CA ALA A 210 17.35 -13.22 3.98
C ALA A 210 18.85 -12.99 3.79
N GLN A 211 19.60 -12.75 4.85
CA GLN A 211 21.06 -12.61 4.79
C GLN A 211 21.75 -13.87 4.23
N THR A 212 21.21 -15.06 4.52
CA THR A 212 21.72 -16.32 3.97
C THR A 212 21.36 -16.49 2.48
N ALA A 213 20.23 -15.92 2.08
CA ALA A 213 19.69 -16.00 0.72
C ALA A 213 20.06 -14.79 -0.17
N ASP A 214 20.89 -13.85 0.32
CA ASP A 214 21.24 -12.62 -0.40
C ASP A 214 21.83 -12.92 -1.77
N ASP A 215 21.13 -12.48 -2.81
CA ASP A 215 21.54 -12.63 -4.21
C ASP A 215 22.48 -11.50 -4.68
N GLY A 216 22.78 -10.54 -3.79
CA GLY A 216 23.62 -9.39 -4.04
C GLY A 216 22.94 -8.25 -4.79
N SER A 217 21.65 -8.38 -5.12
CA SER A 217 20.91 -7.35 -5.84
C SER A 217 20.58 -6.15 -4.93
N PRO A 218 20.59 -4.91 -5.47
CA PRO A 218 20.24 -3.72 -4.68
C PRO A 218 18.84 -3.77 -4.08
N ILE A 219 17.87 -4.36 -4.79
CA ILE A 219 16.48 -4.47 -4.33
C ILE A 219 16.36 -5.45 -3.16
N PHE A 220 17.06 -6.59 -3.22
CA PHE A 220 17.06 -7.57 -2.15
C PHE A 220 17.70 -7.02 -0.88
N ARG A 221 18.84 -6.32 -1.02
CA ARG A 221 19.50 -5.62 0.10
C ARG A 221 18.64 -4.50 0.70
N ARG A 222 17.89 -3.76 -0.14
CA ARG A 222 16.91 -2.78 0.35
C ARG A 222 15.83 -3.46 1.19
N GLY A 223 15.31 -4.61 0.76
CA GLY A 223 14.36 -5.38 1.55
C GLY A 223 14.92 -5.83 2.88
N ILE A 224 16.17 -6.31 2.93
CA ILE A 224 16.85 -6.62 4.21
C ILE A 224 16.93 -5.39 5.11
N ALA A 225 17.38 -4.24 4.58
CA ALA A 225 17.50 -3.00 5.35
C ALA A 225 16.14 -2.53 5.91
N ASN A 226 15.06 -2.69 5.13
CA ASN A 226 13.72 -2.38 5.58
C ASN A 226 13.26 -3.34 6.69
N LEU A 227 13.56 -4.65 6.61
CA LEU A 227 13.30 -5.59 7.71
C LEU A 227 14.07 -5.20 8.98
N GLU A 228 15.32 -4.76 8.86
CA GLU A 228 16.12 -4.26 9.99
C GLU A 228 15.48 -3.01 10.62
N ALA A 229 14.96 -2.10 9.79
CA ALA A 229 14.23 -0.93 10.28
C ALA A 229 12.93 -1.33 11.01
N VAL A 230 12.16 -2.28 10.46
CA VAL A 230 10.98 -2.85 11.15
C VAL A 230 11.36 -3.49 12.48
N LEU A 231 12.48 -4.23 12.54
CA LEU A 231 12.97 -4.79 13.80
C LEU A 231 13.30 -3.68 14.81
N ALA A 232 13.95 -2.60 14.38
CA ALA A 232 14.27 -1.47 15.25
C ALA A 232 13.00 -0.80 15.79
N MET A 233 11.93 -0.65 14.98
CA MET A 233 10.64 -0.14 15.46
C MET A 233 10.02 -1.03 16.54
N LEU A 234 10.19 -2.34 16.42
CA LEU A 234 9.63 -3.31 17.37
C LEU A 234 10.48 -3.50 18.63
N THR A 235 11.72 -3.01 18.64
CA THR A 235 12.70 -3.23 19.71
C THR A 235 13.06 -1.91 20.39
N PRO A 236 12.48 -1.59 21.55
CA PRO A 236 12.78 -0.35 22.24
C PRO A 236 14.26 -0.23 22.60
N ALA A 237 14.84 0.96 22.45
CA ALA A 237 16.23 1.19 22.84
C ALA A 237 16.44 1.22 24.37
N GLU A 238 15.39 1.55 25.13
CA GLU A 238 15.46 1.72 26.58
C GLU A 238 14.24 1.11 27.28
N THR A 239 14.45 0.61 28.49
CA THR A 239 13.38 0.20 29.40
C THR A 239 12.85 1.43 30.15
N ALA A 240 11.55 1.71 30.02
CA ALA A 240 10.93 2.86 30.67
C ALA A 240 9.41 2.68 30.86
N LEU A 241 8.84 3.38 31.84
CA LEU A 241 7.42 3.66 31.88
C LEU A 241 7.09 4.68 30.79
N LEU A 242 5.97 4.46 30.09
CA LEU A 242 5.50 5.39 29.07
C LEU A 242 4.54 6.41 29.71
N PRO A 243 4.39 7.61 29.11
CA PRO A 243 3.42 8.59 29.57
C PRO A 243 2.04 7.94 29.64
N ASN A 244 1.46 7.97 30.82
CA ASN A 244 0.08 7.59 31.06
C ASN A 244 -0.63 8.82 31.61
N TYR A 245 -1.85 9.08 31.12
CA TYR A 245 -2.78 9.98 31.78
C TYR A 245 -3.75 9.09 32.54
N PRO A 246 -3.39 8.63 33.77
CA PRO A 246 -4.30 7.82 34.53
C PRO A 246 -5.57 8.63 34.77
N ASN A 247 -6.67 8.20 34.15
CA ASN A 247 -7.97 8.81 34.38
C ASN A 247 -8.48 8.22 35.70
N PRO A 248 -8.53 9.01 36.80
CA PRO A 248 -8.93 8.48 38.10
C PRO A 248 -10.39 8.00 38.13
N PHE A 249 -11.17 8.27 37.08
CA PHE A 249 -12.55 7.84 36.91
C PHE A 249 -12.72 6.66 35.94
N ASN A 250 -11.63 6.15 35.34
CA ASN A 250 -11.69 4.98 34.47
C ASN A 250 -10.99 3.76 35.13
N PRO A 251 -11.74 2.76 35.62
CA PRO A 251 -11.17 1.55 36.21
C PRO A 251 -10.41 0.68 35.19
N GLU A 252 -10.53 0.97 33.88
CA GLU A 252 -9.78 0.31 32.81
C GLU A 252 -8.45 0.99 32.47
N THR A 253 -7.90 1.81 33.37
CA THR A 253 -6.60 2.47 33.14
C THR A 253 -5.46 1.45 33.24
N TRP A 254 -4.80 1.13 32.12
CA TRP A 254 -3.57 0.33 32.09
C TRP A 254 -2.31 1.20 32.20
N ILE A 255 -1.20 0.63 32.66
CA ILE A 255 0.10 1.28 32.81
C ILE A 255 1.01 0.87 31.64
N PRO A 256 1.19 1.72 30.62
CA PRO A 256 2.03 1.41 29.49
C PRO A 256 3.52 1.47 29.85
N TYR A 257 4.30 0.54 29.32
CA TYR A 257 5.75 0.49 29.51
C TYR A 257 6.45 -0.06 28.27
N ARG A 258 7.77 0.09 28.22
CA ARG A 258 8.64 -0.49 27.20
C ARG A 258 9.81 -1.21 27.86
N LEU A 259 10.28 -2.29 27.23
CA LEU A 259 11.44 -3.06 27.66
C LEU A 259 12.47 -3.13 26.54
N ALA A 260 13.71 -2.70 26.81
CA ALA A 260 14.81 -2.87 25.87
C ALA A 260 15.27 -4.32 25.74
N HIS A 261 15.16 -5.09 26.82
CA HIS A 261 15.57 -6.48 26.90
C HIS A 261 14.51 -7.29 27.65
N ALA A 262 14.47 -8.61 27.39
CA ALA A 262 13.60 -9.50 28.14
C ALA A 262 13.99 -9.49 29.62
N ALA A 263 13.02 -9.32 30.51
CA ALA A 263 13.25 -9.16 31.94
C ALA A 263 12.01 -9.56 32.76
N ASP A 264 12.21 -9.90 34.02
CA ASP A 264 11.11 -10.00 34.98
C ASP A 264 10.63 -8.59 35.34
N VAL A 265 9.33 -8.35 35.19
CA VAL A 265 8.74 -7.01 35.37
C VAL A 265 7.90 -6.97 36.63
N THR A 266 8.25 -6.02 37.49
CA THR A 266 7.40 -5.62 38.61
C THR A 266 7.08 -4.14 38.47
N LEU A 267 5.80 -3.79 38.60
CA LEU A 267 5.36 -2.40 38.73
C LEU A 267 4.98 -2.11 40.18
N THR A 268 5.50 -1.03 40.73
CA THR A 268 5.15 -0.58 42.08
C THR A 268 4.49 0.79 41.99
N ILE A 269 3.28 0.89 42.52
CA ILE A 269 2.49 2.12 42.61
C ILE A 269 2.75 2.71 43.99
N TYR A 270 3.13 4.00 44.02
CA TYR A 270 3.41 4.75 45.23
C TYR A 270 2.34 5.82 45.46
N ASP A 271 2.07 6.16 46.72
CA ASP A 271 1.25 7.32 47.07
C ASP A 271 2.03 8.63 46.89
N ILE A 272 1.35 9.76 47.10
CA ILE A 272 1.95 11.10 46.99
C ILE A 272 3.07 11.37 48.01
N LYS A 273 3.22 10.52 49.03
CA LYS A 273 4.28 10.60 50.05
C LYS A 273 5.42 9.61 49.76
N GLY A 274 5.35 8.85 48.67
CA GLY A 274 6.35 7.86 48.29
C GLY A 274 6.21 6.51 49.00
N ALA A 275 5.09 6.23 49.68
CA ALA A 275 4.84 4.90 50.27
C ALA A 275 4.25 3.94 49.22
N PRO A 276 4.72 2.68 49.13
CA PRO A 276 4.19 1.71 48.17
C PRO A 276 2.75 1.32 48.54
N VAL A 277 1.83 1.50 47.60
CA VAL A 277 0.39 1.21 47.74
C VAL A 277 0.03 -0.13 47.10
N ARG A 278 0.67 -0.46 45.98
CA ARG A 278 0.42 -1.70 45.24
C ARG A 278 1.67 -2.16 44.51
N ARG A 279 1.87 -3.47 44.46
CA ARG A 279 2.91 -4.12 43.67
C ARG A 279 2.24 -5.11 42.71
N LEU A 280 2.51 -4.98 41.43
CA LEU A 280 2.05 -5.85 40.36
C LEU A 280 3.25 -6.63 39.86
N ASP A 281 3.22 -7.96 40.03
CA ASP A 281 4.21 -8.84 39.46
C ASP A 281 3.70 -9.35 38.11
N LEU A 282 4.35 -8.93 37.04
CA LEU A 282 3.98 -9.28 35.67
C LEU A 282 4.80 -10.47 35.14
N GLY A 283 5.73 -10.98 35.96
CA GLY A 283 6.62 -12.07 35.59
C GLY A 283 7.57 -11.73 34.44
N HIS A 284 8.10 -12.77 33.80
CA HIS A 284 9.05 -12.64 32.70
C HIS A 284 8.38 -12.11 31.43
N GLN A 285 8.90 -11.02 30.90
CA GLN A 285 8.37 -10.32 29.74
C GLN A 285 9.46 -10.16 28.66
N PRO A 286 9.18 -10.44 27.37
CA PRO A 286 10.14 -10.18 26.30
C PRO A 286 10.40 -8.68 26.07
N ALA A 287 11.46 -8.34 25.34
CA ALA A 287 11.66 -6.96 24.88
C ALA A 287 10.47 -6.50 24.01
N GLY A 288 10.06 -5.25 24.13
CA GLY A 288 8.94 -4.71 23.35
C GLY A 288 8.17 -3.58 24.02
N TYR A 289 7.15 -3.11 23.31
CA TYR A 289 6.20 -2.10 23.78
C TYR A 289 4.94 -2.77 24.34
N TYR A 290 4.49 -2.30 25.49
CA TYR A 290 3.33 -2.77 26.23
C TYR A 290 2.37 -1.60 26.41
N THR A 291 1.56 -1.32 25.39
CA THR A 291 0.76 -0.07 25.30
C THR A 291 -0.74 -0.28 25.20
N ASP A 292 -1.20 -1.52 25.03
CA ASP A 292 -2.61 -1.89 24.94
C ASP A 292 -3.06 -2.66 26.18
N GLN A 293 -4.37 -2.72 26.44
CA GLN A 293 -4.96 -3.38 27.62
C GLN A 293 -4.58 -4.87 27.74
N ALA A 294 -4.24 -5.55 26.65
CA ALA A 294 -3.88 -6.96 26.68
C ALA A 294 -2.42 -7.21 27.09
N LYS A 295 -1.58 -6.15 27.08
CA LYS A 295 -0.14 -6.23 27.33
C LYS A 295 0.32 -5.32 28.47
N ALA A 296 -0.29 -4.16 28.61
CA ALA A 296 -0.03 -3.25 29.70
C ALA A 296 -0.65 -3.76 31.01
N ALA A 297 -0.16 -3.23 32.14
CA ALA A 297 -0.52 -3.69 33.48
C ALA A 297 -1.69 -2.97 34.10
#